data_AF-A0AAV9Z148-F1
#
_entry.id   AF-A0AAV9Z148-F1
#
_cell.length_a   1.000
_cell.length_b   1.000
_cell.length_c   1.000
_cell.angle_alpha   90.00
_cell.angle_beta   90.00
_cell.angle_gamma   90.00
#
_symmetry.space_group_name_H-M   'P 1'
#
loop_
_entity.id
_entity.type
_entity.pdbx_description
1 polymer ?
#
loop_
_entity_poly.entity_id
_entity_poly.type
_entity_poly.pdbx_seq_one_letter_code
_entity_poly.pdbx_strand_id
1 'polypeptide(L)'
;MLHGALYLDSLGELDAHLAPAQDSVEEGERVQCFWAVVSLQTSINLASQPDSQSMGLNSCLLECLGREIDTPWPMQIVEYELMEGYRSADNYEGETIQRFMMKEPSGEPYPVGHVQATVLLHHSMRFSKKWASDIQLTESSSSMNTYTSLSTRIAHCVCYHTLPPVYPSCTPELILTHCLIAAASLSLHRPFVAFDPAAQTKCLAAARATIQSLHLPISPETAFAVTPVLGTICASACNALLDELERTRTMWAEWAAAPIMSILPACEQESILLMDLQEGIGILEMYASGSPLAEHQLKAIQQRHNSHYASL
;
A
#
# COMPACT_ATOMS: atom_id res chain seq x y z
N MET A 1 3.11 0.78 -28.38
CA MET A 1 1.92 0.16 -29.02
C MET A 1 1.17 -0.65 -27.95
N LEU A 2 0.13 -0.08 -27.33
CA LEU A 2 -0.62 -0.73 -26.24
C LEU A 2 -1.50 -1.86 -26.82
N HIS A 3 -1.02 -3.10 -26.81
CA HIS A 3 -1.79 -4.30 -27.20
C HIS A 3 -2.57 -4.90 -26.02
N GLY A 4 -3.07 -4.07 -25.12
CA GLY A 4 -3.98 -4.49 -24.05
C GLY A 4 -5.41 -4.52 -24.58
N ALA A 5 -5.86 -5.66 -25.09
CA ALA A 5 -7.28 -5.89 -25.31
C ALA A 5 -7.98 -5.91 -23.94
N LEU A 6 -8.64 -4.81 -23.59
CA LEU A 6 -9.50 -4.74 -22.40
C LEU A 6 -10.74 -5.61 -22.66
N TYR A 7 -10.65 -6.91 -22.39
CA TYR A 7 -11.82 -7.82 -22.40
C TYR A 7 -12.70 -7.52 -21.18
N LEU A 8 -13.62 -6.56 -21.37
CA LEU A 8 -14.71 -6.25 -20.44
C LEU A 8 -15.97 -7.01 -20.88
N ASP A 9 -16.06 -8.29 -20.55
CA ASP A 9 -17.10 -9.24 -20.97
C ASP A 9 -18.55 -8.94 -20.50
N SER A 10 -18.85 -7.74 -19.98
CA SER A 10 -20.24 -7.35 -19.63
C SER A 10 -20.65 -5.92 -19.99
N LEU A 11 -19.80 -5.17 -20.68
CA LEU A 11 -20.16 -3.89 -21.31
C LEU A 11 -19.88 -4.08 -22.80
N GLY A 12 -20.95 -4.20 -23.60
CA GLY A 12 -20.89 -4.68 -24.99
C GLY A 12 -19.70 -4.15 -25.80
N GLU A 13 -19.04 -5.09 -26.50
CA GLU A 13 -18.00 -4.93 -27.54
C GLU A 13 -17.67 -3.48 -27.91
N LEU A 14 -16.90 -2.82 -27.06
CA LEU A 14 -16.04 -1.73 -27.47
C LEU A 14 -14.69 -2.36 -27.73
N ASP A 15 -14.55 -2.92 -28.93
CA ASP A 15 -13.25 -3.25 -29.51
C ASP A 15 -12.53 -1.92 -29.86
N ALA A 16 -12.27 -1.14 -28.81
CA ALA A 16 -11.72 0.20 -28.88
C ALA A 16 -10.21 0.08 -29.01
N HIS A 17 -9.77 -0.39 -30.18
CA HIS A 17 -8.38 -0.28 -30.56
C HIS A 17 -8.01 1.20 -30.67
N LEU A 18 -7.25 1.68 -29.70
CA LEU A 18 -6.69 3.03 -29.75
C LEU A 18 -5.76 3.12 -30.96
N ALA A 19 -5.88 4.20 -31.74
CA ALA A 19 -4.93 4.49 -32.80
C ALA A 19 -3.50 4.52 -32.23
N PRO A 20 -2.45 4.18 -32.99
CA PRO A 20 -1.07 4.35 -32.55
C PRO A 20 -0.81 5.78 -32.04
N ALA A 21 0.08 5.94 -31.07
CA ALA A 21 0.51 7.27 -30.63
C ALA A 21 1.16 8.02 -31.80
N GLN A 22 0.85 9.31 -31.93
CA GLN A 22 1.33 10.19 -33.01
C GLN A 22 2.80 10.57 -32.81
N ASP A 23 3.19 10.79 -31.56
CA ASP A 23 4.54 11.13 -31.13
C ASP A 23 4.90 10.46 -29.79
N SER A 24 6.13 10.67 -29.32
CA SER A 24 6.62 10.13 -28.05
C SER A 24 5.94 10.75 -26.83
N VAL A 25 5.51 12.01 -26.93
CA VAL A 25 4.81 12.73 -25.85
C VAL A 25 3.44 12.10 -25.62
N GLU A 26 2.66 11.88 -26.68
CA GLU A 26 1.37 11.20 -26.60
C GLU A 26 1.52 9.75 -26.08
N GLU A 27 2.60 9.04 -26.44
CA GLU A 27 2.90 7.73 -25.84
C GLU A 27 3.13 7.84 -24.33
N GLY A 28 3.88 8.85 -23.88
CA GLY A 28 4.10 9.13 -22.46
C GLY A 28 2.82 9.47 -21.70
N GLU A 29 1.96 10.31 -22.27
CA GLU A 29 0.65 10.64 -21.69
C GLU A 29 -0.23 9.40 -21.52
N ARG A 30 -0.26 8.51 -22.51
CA ARG A 30 -1.01 7.25 -22.45
C ARG A 30 -0.49 6.31 -21.37
N VAL A 31 0.84 6.18 -21.25
CA VAL A 31 1.49 5.38 -20.19
C VAL A 31 1.16 5.95 -18.81
N GLN A 32 1.28 7.26 -18.62
CA GLN A 32 0.94 7.92 -17.35
C GLN A 32 -0.55 7.74 -17.00
N CYS A 33 -1.44 7.91 -17.99
CA CYS A 33 -2.87 7.73 -17.82
C CYS A 33 -3.20 6.29 -17.38
N PHE A 34 -2.61 5.28 -18.02
CA PHE A 34 -2.79 3.88 -17.64
C PHE A 34 -2.44 3.65 -16.15
N TRP A 35 -1.26 4.10 -15.72
CA TRP A 35 -0.81 3.89 -14.34
C TRP A 35 -1.55 4.74 -13.32
N ALA A 36 -2.05 5.92 -13.71
CA ALA A 36 -2.94 6.72 -12.89
C ALA A 36 -4.26 5.97 -12.60
N VAL A 37 -4.84 5.33 -13.62
CA VAL A 37 -6.05 4.51 -13.45
C VAL A 37 -5.78 3.31 -12.54
N VAL A 38 -4.66 2.60 -12.73
CA VAL A 38 -4.25 1.48 -11.86
C VAL A 38 -4.08 1.93 -10.40
N SER A 39 -3.46 3.08 -10.18
CA SER A 39 -3.26 3.65 -8.84
C SER A 39 -4.56 4.09 -8.18
N LEU A 40 -5.46 4.72 -8.94
CA LEU A 40 -6.78 5.09 -8.47
C LEU A 40 -7.60 3.86 -8.09
N GLN A 41 -7.64 2.83 -8.95
CA GLN A 41 -8.40 1.61 -8.68
C GLN A 41 -7.86 0.87 -7.45
N THR A 42 -6.54 0.80 -7.29
CA THR A 42 -5.90 0.21 -6.10
C THR A 42 -6.25 1.00 -4.84
N SER A 43 -6.27 2.34 -4.92
CA SER A 43 -6.64 3.21 -3.81
C SER A 43 -8.11 3.02 -3.39
N ILE A 44 -9.02 2.92 -4.37
CA ILE A 44 -10.44 2.62 -4.11
C ILE A 44 -10.57 1.24 -3.46
N ASN A 45 -9.85 0.25 -3.95
CA ASN A 45 -9.87 -1.10 -3.38
C ASN A 45 -9.34 -1.15 -1.95
N LEU A 46 -8.32 -0.34 -1.62
CA LEU A 46 -7.82 -0.19 -0.25
C LEU A 46 -8.88 0.47 0.65
N ALA A 47 -9.51 1.54 0.18
CA ALA A 47 -10.56 2.28 0.90
C ALA A 47 -11.83 1.45 1.12
N SER A 48 -12.12 0.54 0.20
CA SER A 48 -13.35 -0.26 0.19
C SER A 48 -13.20 -1.60 0.91
N GLN A 49 -12.23 -1.76 1.81
CA GLN A 49 -12.15 -2.95 2.68
C GLN A 49 -12.88 -2.68 4.00
N PRO A 50 -14.21 -2.92 4.11
CA PRO A 50 -14.83 -3.05 5.41
C PRO A 50 -14.40 -4.38 6.01
N ASP A 51 -14.15 -4.35 7.31
CA ASP A 51 -13.79 -5.50 8.12
C ASP A 51 -14.62 -6.74 7.75
N SER A 52 -13.92 -7.87 7.56
CA SER A 52 -14.45 -9.23 7.44
C SER A 52 -15.23 -9.62 6.16
N GLN A 53 -14.54 -10.42 5.34
CA GLN A 53 -14.99 -11.64 4.64
C GLN A 53 -16.16 -11.62 3.64
N SER A 54 -16.97 -10.57 3.53
CA SER A 54 -18.11 -10.58 2.62
C SER A 54 -18.27 -9.26 1.91
N MET A 55 -17.84 -9.23 0.64
CA MET A 55 -18.60 -8.69 -0.49
C MET A 55 -17.73 -8.78 -1.75
N GLY A 56 -18.30 -9.40 -2.78
CA GLY A 56 -17.66 -9.61 -4.07
C GLY A 56 -17.48 -8.32 -4.87
N LEU A 57 -16.55 -8.40 -5.82
CA LEU A 57 -16.13 -7.39 -6.81
C LEU A 57 -15.40 -6.19 -6.19
N ASN A 58 -14.21 -5.83 -6.64
CA ASN A 58 -13.93 -5.44 -8.02
C ASN A 58 -12.65 -6.08 -8.54
N SER A 59 -12.74 -6.77 -9.68
CA SER A 59 -11.55 -7.22 -10.40
C SER A 59 -10.69 -6.01 -10.69
N CYS A 60 -9.52 -5.92 -10.05
CA CYS A 60 -8.57 -4.87 -10.39
C CYS A 60 -8.01 -5.15 -11.78
N LEU A 61 -7.65 -4.11 -12.55
CA LEU A 61 -6.91 -4.28 -13.81
C LEU A 61 -5.70 -5.21 -13.62
N LEU A 62 -5.01 -5.09 -12.49
CA LEU A 62 -3.90 -5.94 -12.09
C LEU A 62 -4.30 -7.42 -11.84
N GLU A 63 -5.56 -7.70 -11.48
CA GLU A 63 -6.04 -9.08 -11.28
C GLU A 63 -6.47 -9.74 -12.58
N CYS A 64 -7.13 -9.01 -13.48
CA CYS A 64 -7.51 -9.51 -14.80
C CYS A 64 -6.31 -9.69 -15.71
N LEU A 65 -5.43 -8.68 -15.76
CA LEU A 65 -4.42 -8.55 -16.81
C LEU A 65 -2.99 -8.60 -16.27
N GLY A 66 -2.76 -8.88 -14.98
CA GLY A 66 -1.43 -8.71 -14.36
C GLY A 66 -0.25 -9.41 -15.06
N ARG A 67 -0.49 -10.48 -15.83
CA ARG A 67 0.52 -11.17 -16.66
C ARG A 67 0.65 -10.61 -18.09
N GLU A 68 -0.36 -9.89 -18.55
CA GLU A 68 -0.50 -9.31 -19.89
C GLU A 68 -0.27 -7.78 -19.89
N ILE A 69 -0.01 -7.17 -18.72
CA ILE A 69 0.34 -5.76 -18.63
C ILE A 69 1.79 -5.59 -19.08
N ASP A 70 1.93 -5.19 -20.34
CA ASP A 70 3.19 -4.85 -21.01
C ASP A 70 3.42 -3.33 -21.07
N THR A 71 2.63 -2.55 -20.32
CA THR A 71 2.79 -1.09 -20.29
C THR A 71 4.06 -0.74 -19.52
N PRO A 72 5.03 -0.01 -20.12
CA PRO A 72 6.28 0.36 -19.46
C PRO A 72 6.03 1.22 -18.22
N TRP A 73 7.01 1.30 -17.32
CA TRP A 73 6.96 2.24 -16.20
C TRP A 73 6.88 3.69 -16.70
N PRO A 74 6.12 4.57 -16.02
CA PRO A 74 5.99 5.95 -16.45
C PRO A 74 7.30 6.72 -16.24
N MET A 75 7.67 7.50 -17.24
CA MET A 75 8.80 8.42 -17.20
C MET A 75 8.32 9.87 -17.09
N GLN A 76 9.22 10.80 -16.79
CA GLN A 76 8.90 12.23 -16.85
C GLN A 76 8.60 12.64 -18.29
N ILE A 77 7.69 13.59 -18.48
CA ILE A 77 7.28 14.01 -19.83
C ILE A 77 8.48 14.52 -20.66
N VAL A 78 9.43 15.19 -20.02
CA VAL A 78 10.67 15.66 -20.65
C VAL A 78 11.53 14.51 -21.18
N GLU A 79 11.47 13.31 -20.57
CA GLU A 79 12.21 12.15 -21.06
C GLU A 79 11.58 11.63 -22.37
N TYR A 80 10.25 11.73 -22.51
CA TYR A 80 9.56 11.42 -23.77
C TYR A 80 9.83 12.45 -24.86
N GLU A 81 9.92 13.74 -24.52
CA GLU A 81 10.31 14.81 -25.45
C GLU A 81 11.74 14.59 -25.99
N LEU A 82 12.67 14.19 -25.12
CA LEU A 82 14.06 13.90 -25.50
C LEU A 82 14.23 12.63 -26.35
N MET A 83 13.22 11.76 -26.38
CA MET A 83 13.19 10.54 -27.18
C MET A 83 12.70 10.75 -28.62
N GLU A 84 12.53 11.99 -29.09
CA GLU A 84 12.11 12.30 -30.46
C GLU A 84 12.88 11.47 -31.52
N GLY A 85 12.14 10.63 -32.25
CA GLY A 85 12.68 9.74 -33.29
C GLY A 85 13.03 8.31 -32.83
N TYR A 86 13.07 8.02 -31.53
CA TYR A 86 13.24 6.67 -31.00
C TYR A 86 11.87 6.00 -30.83
N ARG A 87 11.38 5.37 -31.91
CA ARG A 87 10.18 4.52 -31.82
C ARG A 87 10.49 3.30 -30.96
N SER A 88 10.11 3.37 -29.69
CA SER A 88 10.39 2.39 -28.64
C SER A 88 9.74 1.01 -28.83
N ALA A 89 9.07 0.76 -29.96
CA ALA A 89 8.31 -0.46 -30.22
C ALA A 89 9.13 -1.75 -30.09
N ASP A 90 10.45 -1.70 -30.34
CA ASP A 90 11.33 -2.87 -30.30
C ASP A 90 11.99 -3.12 -28.93
N ASN A 91 11.90 -2.18 -27.97
CA ASN A 91 12.54 -2.30 -26.65
C ASN A 91 11.55 -2.56 -25.51
N TYR A 92 10.25 -2.64 -25.79
CA TYR A 92 9.29 -3.14 -24.83
C TYR A 92 9.45 -4.65 -24.70
N GLU A 93 10.48 -5.04 -23.97
CA GLU A 93 10.47 -6.33 -23.34
C GLU A 93 9.16 -6.37 -22.50
N GLY A 94 8.17 -7.22 -22.83
CA GLY A 94 6.84 -7.28 -22.16
C GLY A 94 6.87 -7.66 -20.67
N GLU A 95 5.79 -8.16 -20.08
CA GLU A 95 5.73 -8.67 -18.70
C GLU A 95 6.25 -7.69 -17.62
N THR A 96 5.95 -6.38 -17.75
CA THR A 96 6.55 -5.31 -16.95
C THR A 96 6.49 -5.57 -15.45
N ILE A 97 5.32 -6.00 -14.96
CA ILE A 97 5.10 -6.31 -13.54
C ILE A 97 5.87 -7.55 -13.11
N GLN A 98 5.82 -8.62 -13.90
CA GLN A 98 6.50 -9.87 -13.58
C GLN A 98 8.02 -9.65 -13.50
N ARG A 99 8.58 -8.87 -14.43
CA ARG A 99 9.99 -8.50 -14.38
C ARG A 99 10.33 -7.69 -13.15
N PHE A 100 9.49 -6.72 -12.76
CA PHE A 100 9.70 -6.00 -11.52
C PHE A 100 9.65 -6.92 -10.30
N MET A 101 8.76 -7.92 -10.30
CA MET A 101 8.68 -8.89 -9.22
C MET A 101 9.89 -9.83 -9.18
N MET A 102 10.46 -10.20 -10.35
CA MET A 102 11.55 -11.17 -10.48
C MET A 102 12.97 -10.59 -10.51
N LYS A 103 13.20 -9.43 -11.15
CA LYS A 103 14.54 -8.88 -11.41
C LYS A 103 15.18 -8.38 -10.12
N GLU A 104 16.50 -8.53 -10.01
CA GLU A 104 17.25 -7.78 -9.02
C GLU A 104 17.03 -6.27 -9.25
N PRO A 105 16.87 -5.51 -8.16
CA PRO A 105 16.46 -4.13 -8.25
C PRO A 105 17.53 -3.26 -8.93
N SER A 106 17.18 -2.71 -10.10
CA SER A 106 17.85 -1.56 -10.70
C SER A 106 17.43 -0.30 -9.95
N GLY A 107 18.38 0.58 -9.64
CA GLY A 107 18.13 1.89 -9.01
C GLY A 107 17.44 2.85 -9.97
N GLU A 108 16.21 2.54 -10.37
CA GLU A 108 15.41 3.32 -11.31
C GLU A 108 14.89 4.63 -10.69
N PRO A 109 14.74 5.70 -11.49
CA PRO A 109 14.43 7.05 -11.01
C PRO A 109 13.01 7.24 -10.44
N TYR A 110 12.85 8.38 -9.78
CA TYR A 110 11.75 8.79 -8.89
C TYR A 110 10.29 8.66 -9.34
N PRO A 111 9.89 8.98 -10.60
CA PRO A 111 8.47 8.96 -10.93
C PRO A 111 7.89 7.53 -10.93
N VAL A 112 8.74 6.51 -11.06
CA VAL A 112 8.35 5.10 -11.08
C VAL A 112 7.96 4.59 -9.68
N GLY A 113 8.52 5.19 -8.63
CA GLY A 113 8.41 4.67 -7.26
C GLY A 113 6.97 4.53 -6.77
N HIS A 114 6.12 5.53 -6.99
CA HIS A 114 4.73 5.49 -6.51
C HIS A 114 3.90 4.41 -7.20
N VAL A 115 4.10 4.19 -8.50
CA VAL A 115 3.39 3.16 -9.27
C VAL A 115 3.86 1.76 -8.87
N GLN A 116 5.16 1.56 -8.70
CA GLN A 116 5.70 0.30 -8.19
C GLN A 116 5.18 0.02 -6.78
N ALA A 117 5.12 1.02 -5.91
CA ALA A 117 4.54 0.91 -4.57
C ALA A 117 3.05 0.52 -4.61
N THR A 118 2.27 1.13 -5.51
CA THR A 118 0.88 0.73 -5.78
C THR A 118 0.78 -0.74 -6.19
N VAL A 119 1.63 -1.20 -7.10
CA VAL A 119 1.65 -2.61 -7.55
C VAL A 119 1.97 -3.53 -6.37
N LEU A 120 2.97 -3.19 -5.55
CA LEU A 120 3.29 -3.96 -4.34
C LEU A 120 2.12 -4.02 -3.36
N LEU A 121 1.48 -2.89 -3.09
CA LEU A 121 0.30 -2.82 -2.24
C LEU A 121 -0.82 -3.73 -2.77
N HIS A 122 -1.11 -3.65 -4.07
CA HIS A 122 -2.11 -4.50 -4.69
C HIS A 122 -1.80 -5.99 -4.49
N HIS A 123 -0.58 -6.41 -4.81
CA HIS A 123 -0.17 -7.82 -4.65
C HIS A 123 -0.20 -8.28 -3.20
N SER A 124 0.20 -7.44 -2.25
CA SER A 124 0.11 -7.72 -0.81
C SER A 124 -1.33 -7.88 -0.34
N MET A 125 -2.23 -6.97 -0.71
CA MET A 125 -3.67 -7.08 -0.37
C MET A 125 -4.28 -8.36 -0.94
N ARG A 126 -3.98 -8.68 -2.20
CA ARG A 126 -4.45 -9.90 -2.87
C ARG A 126 -3.92 -11.16 -2.17
N PHE A 127 -2.64 -11.18 -1.82
CA PHE A 127 -2.03 -12.29 -1.08
C PHE A 127 -2.75 -12.50 0.25
N SER A 128 -2.93 -11.44 1.04
CA SER A 128 -3.55 -11.51 2.36
C SER A 128 -5.01 -11.92 2.32
N LYS A 129 -5.76 -11.46 1.30
CA LYS A 129 -7.13 -11.90 1.06
C LYS A 129 -7.19 -13.41 0.74
N LYS A 130 -6.32 -13.89 -0.16
CA LYS A 130 -6.25 -15.32 -0.50
C LYS A 130 -5.89 -16.18 0.72
N TRP A 131 -4.91 -15.73 1.51
CA TRP A 131 -4.50 -16.38 2.74
C TRP A 131 -5.65 -16.47 3.76
N ALA A 132 -6.44 -15.41 3.92
CA ALA A 132 -7.58 -15.40 4.84
C ALA A 132 -8.75 -16.29 4.36
N SER A 133 -8.96 -16.42 3.04
CA SER A 133 -10.08 -17.19 2.48
C SER A 133 -9.84 -18.69 2.38
N ASP A 134 -8.58 -19.12 2.28
CA ASP A 134 -8.24 -20.50 1.97
C ASP A 134 -7.35 -21.10 3.06
N ILE A 135 -8.02 -21.82 3.97
CA ILE A 135 -7.40 -22.53 5.09
C ILE A 135 -6.42 -23.62 4.61
N GLN A 136 -6.49 -24.07 3.34
CA GLN A 136 -5.57 -25.09 2.79
C GLN A 136 -4.28 -24.49 2.18
N LEU A 137 -4.18 -23.17 2.01
CA LEU A 137 -2.97 -22.52 1.47
C LEU A 137 -1.76 -22.52 2.43
N THR A 138 -1.97 -22.85 3.71
CA THR A 138 -0.93 -22.78 4.75
C THR A 138 0.25 -23.74 4.50
N GLU A 139 0.08 -24.77 3.65
CA GLU A 139 1.14 -25.75 3.36
C GLU A 139 1.69 -25.70 1.92
N SER A 140 1.17 -24.84 1.04
CA SER A 140 1.68 -24.77 -0.33
C SER A 140 2.99 -23.97 -0.39
N SER A 141 4.07 -24.63 -0.81
CA SER A 141 5.39 -24.01 -1.04
C SER A 141 5.34 -22.81 -2.00
N SER A 142 4.37 -22.77 -2.92
CA SER A 142 4.18 -21.66 -3.85
C SER A 142 3.69 -20.37 -3.17
N SER A 143 2.83 -20.50 -2.14
CA SER A 143 2.33 -19.36 -1.37
C SER A 143 3.46 -18.71 -0.57
N MET A 144 4.29 -19.54 0.07
CA MET A 144 5.43 -19.05 0.86
C MET A 144 6.52 -18.41 -0.01
N ASN A 145 6.73 -18.93 -1.22
CA ASN A 145 7.61 -18.29 -2.21
C ASN A 145 7.08 -16.90 -2.62
N THR A 146 5.76 -16.78 -2.81
CA THR A 146 5.12 -15.49 -3.14
C THR A 146 5.26 -14.49 -1.99
N TYR A 147 5.01 -14.93 -0.74
CA TYR A 147 5.22 -14.12 0.45
C TYR A 147 6.67 -13.63 0.58
N THR A 148 7.64 -14.54 0.41
CA THR A 148 9.06 -14.21 0.52
C THR A 148 9.49 -13.24 -0.57
N SER A 149 9.04 -13.46 -1.81
CA SER A 149 9.30 -12.55 -2.94
C SER A 149 8.75 -11.14 -2.69
N LEU A 150 7.49 -11.04 -2.23
CA LEU A 150 6.88 -9.76 -1.87
C LEU A 150 7.59 -9.08 -0.70
N SER A 151 7.89 -9.82 0.37
CA SER A 151 8.55 -9.27 1.55
C SER A 151 9.95 -8.76 1.23
N THR A 152 10.72 -9.51 0.43
CA THR A 152 12.04 -9.07 -0.05
C THR A 152 11.94 -7.82 -0.92
N ARG A 153 10.94 -7.75 -1.81
CA ARG A 153 10.75 -6.58 -2.68
C ARG A 153 10.37 -5.33 -1.89
N ILE A 154 9.45 -5.45 -0.93
CA ILE A 154 9.07 -4.36 -0.01
C ILE A 154 10.29 -3.91 0.80
N ALA A 155 11.02 -4.85 1.41
CA ALA A 155 12.22 -4.55 2.18
C ALA A 155 13.28 -3.85 1.32
N HIS A 156 13.39 -4.22 0.05
CA HIS A 156 14.32 -3.57 -0.86
C HIS A 156 14.00 -2.08 -1.04
N CYS A 157 12.74 -1.74 -1.34
CA CYS A 157 12.30 -0.36 -1.51
C CYS A 157 12.52 0.48 -0.25
N VAL A 158 12.46 -0.13 0.94
CA VAL A 158 12.69 0.54 2.23
C VAL A 158 14.19 0.70 2.56
N CYS A 159 15.00 -0.35 2.38
CA CYS A 159 16.36 -0.39 2.93
C CYS A 159 17.46 0.10 1.98
N TYR A 160 17.32 -0.14 0.67
CA TYR A 160 18.44 0.02 -0.27
C TYR A 160 18.54 1.40 -0.92
N HIS A 161 18.04 2.44 -0.24
CA HIS A 161 18.14 3.83 -0.68
C HIS A 161 17.52 4.08 -2.07
N THR A 162 16.68 3.15 -2.55
CA THR A 162 15.88 3.34 -3.76
C THR A 162 14.90 4.49 -3.57
N LEU A 163 14.46 4.71 -2.33
CA LEU A 163 13.74 5.89 -1.92
C LEU A 163 14.61 6.76 -1.01
N PRO A 164 14.79 8.04 -1.35
CA PRO A 164 15.32 9.01 -0.45
C PRO A 164 14.53 9.10 0.83
N PRO A 165 15.24 9.43 1.92
CA PRO A 165 14.61 9.72 3.20
C PRO A 165 13.61 10.87 3.06
N VAL A 166 12.57 10.80 3.87
CA VAL A 166 11.52 11.81 3.89
C VAL A 166 11.96 12.99 4.77
N TYR A 167 11.82 14.20 4.23
CA TYR A 167 12.14 15.47 4.85
C TYR A 167 10.95 16.43 4.68
N PRO A 168 10.86 17.51 5.48
CA PRO A 168 9.78 18.49 5.35
C PRO A 168 9.65 19.16 3.97
N SER A 169 10.70 19.13 3.15
CA SER A 169 10.71 19.68 1.78
C SER A 169 10.43 18.63 0.69
N CYS A 170 10.04 17.41 1.07
CA CYS A 170 9.80 16.34 0.12
C CYS A 170 8.54 16.58 -0.70
N THR A 171 8.53 16.03 -1.91
CA THR A 171 7.35 16.12 -2.77
C THR A 171 6.24 15.21 -2.23
N PRO A 172 4.97 15.58 -2.45
CA PRO A 172 3.82 14.75 -2.08
C PRO A 172 3.90 13.33 -2.66
N GLU A 173 4.41 13.16 -3.89
CA GLU A 173 4.53 11.83 -4.49
C GLU A 173 5.50 10.94 -3.72
N LEU A 174 6.57 11.51 -3.16
CA LEU A 174 7.50 10.75 -2.32
C LEU A 174 6.82 10.27 -1.05
N ILE A 175 6.10 11.17 -0.37
CA ILE A 175 5.38 10.85 0.87
C ILE A 175 4.35 9.74 0.59
N LEU A 176 3.59 9.87 -0.50
CA LEU A 176 2.66 8.86 -0.97
C LEU A 176 3.36 7.52 -1.23
N THR A 177 4.52 7.53 -1.90
CA THR A 177 5.29 6.32 -2.19
C THR A 177 5.69 5.58 -0.90
N HIS A 178 6.23 6.31 0.09
CA HIS A 178 6.57 5.73 1.39
C HIS A 178 5.34 5.16 2.10
N CYS A 179 4.23 5.89 2.08
CA CYS A 179 2.97 5.44 2.67
C CYS A 179 2.42 4.18 1.98
N LEU A 180 2.49 4.10 0.65
CA LEU A 180 2.04 2.93 -0.11
C LEU A 180 2.89 1.68 0.18
N ILE A 181 4.21 1.83 0.32
CA ILE A 181 5.09 0.72 0.70
C ILE A 181 4.84 0.27 2.13
N ALA A 182 4.65 1.21 3.05
CA ALA A 182 4.28 0.88 4.42
C ALA A 182 2.91 0.16 4.47
N ALA A 183 1.92 0.62 3.69
CA ALA A 183 0.64 -0.05 3.55
C ALA A 183 0.77 -1.45 2.92
N ALA A 184 1.66 -1.63 1.95
CA ALA A 184 1.96 -2.93 1.34
C ALA A 184 2.55 -3.90 2.37
N SER A 185 3.47 -3.41 3.22
CA SER A 185 4.08 -4.15 4.32
C SER A 185 3.03 -4.56 5.36
N LEU A 186 2.19 -3.60 5.80
CA LEU A 186 1.07 -3.86 6.70
C LEU A 186 0.16 -4.94 6.15
N SER A 187 -0.28 -4.78 4.89
CA SER A 187 -1.17 -5.72 4.23
C SER A 187 -0.57 -7.11 4.20
N LEU A 188 0.70 -7.26 3.80
CA LEU A 188 1.38 -8.55 3.64
C LEU A 188 1.58 -9.30 4.97
N HIS A 189 1.98 -8.59 6.01
CA HIS A 189 2.39 -9.19 7.28
C HIS A 189 1.24 -9.40 8.27
N ARG A 190 0.14 -8.64 8.13
CA ARG A 190 -1.02 -8.70 9.04
C ARG A 190 -1.57 -10.12 9.28
N PRO A 191 -1.74 -10.99 8.26
CA PRO A 191 -2.26 -12.35 8.48
C PRO A 191 -1.37 -13.25 9.34
N PHE A 192 -0.10 -12.90 9.52
CA PHE A 192 0.89 -13.72 10.23
C PHE A 192 1.18 -13.23 11.66
N VAL A 193 0.65 -12.08 12.07
CA VAL A 193 0.96 -11.44 13.37
C VAL A 193 0.70 -12.37 14.56
N ALA A 194 -0.33 -13.23 14.48
CA ALA A 194 -0.67 -14.18 15.55
C ALA A 194 0.34 -15.33 15.70
N PHE A 195 1.15 -15.62 14.68
CA PHE A 195 2.01 -16.81 14.61
C PHE A 195 3.51 -16.49 14.43
N ASP A 196 3.84 -15.29 13.94
CA ASP A 196 5.22 -14.87 13.66
C ASP A 196 5.53 -13.49 14.29
N PRO A 197 6.35 -13.45 15.37
CA PRO A 197 6.81 -12.21 15.99
C PRO A 197 7.60 -11.29 15.04
N ALA A 198 8.24 -11.84 14.00
CA ALA A 198 8.93 -11.02 13.01
C ALA A 198 7.93 -10.28 12.12
N ALA A 199 6.83 -10.92 11.70
CA ALA A 199 5.74 -10.28 10.97
C ALA A 199 5.09 -9.16 11.80
N GLN A 200 4.87 -9.39 13.10
CA GLN A 200 4.39 -8.39 14.03
C GLN A 200 5.32 -7.16 14.09
N THR A 201 6.63 -7.37 14.25
CA THR A 201 7.61 -6.28 14.28
C THR A 201 7.56 -5.47 12.99
N LYS A 202 7.41 -6.14 11.83
CA LYS A 202 7.28 -5.48 10.53
C LYS A 202 5.98 -4.68 10.39
N CYS A 203 4.85 -5.20 10.88
CA CYS A 203 3.59 -4.45 10.91
C CYS A 203 3.71 -3.17 11.75
N LEU A 204 4.30 -3.24 12.94
CA LEU A 204 4.49 -2.08 13.81
C LEU A 204 5.46 -1.06 13.21
N ALA A 205 6.57 -1.53 12.64
CA ALA A 205 7.51 -0.67 11.93
C ALA A 205 6.82 0.06 10.77
N ALA A 206 5.98 -0.63 10.01
CA ALA A 206 5.24 -0.04 8.89
C ALA A 206 4.15 0.94 9.34
N ALA A 207 3.41 0.64 10.43
CA ALA A 207 2.45 1.57 11.02
C ALA A 207 3.12 2.88 11.45
N ARG A 208 4.25 2.80 12.15
CA ARG A 208 5.04 3.96 12.56
C ARG A 208 5.61 4.74 11.38
N ALA A 209 6.18 4.06 10.39
CA ALA A 209 6.69 4.70 9.19
C ALA A 209 5.59 5.48 8.43
N THR A 210 4.37 4.96 8.43
CA THR A 210 3.19 5.64 7.87
C THR A 210 2.91 6.95 8.61
N ILE A 211 2.79 6.88 9.94
CA ILE A 211 2.50 8.06 10.79
C ILE A 211 3.59 9.12 10.63
N GLN A 212 4.86 8.71 10.70
CA GLN A 212 6.01 9.61 10.52
C GLN A 212 6.03 10.28 9.14
N SER A 213 5.70 9.54 8.08
CA SER A 213 5.65 10.10 6.72
C SER A 213 4.52 11.12 6.56
N LEU A 214 3.37 10.86 7.18
CA LEU A 214 2.19 11.72 7.11
C LEU A 214 2.23 12.92 8.07
N HIS A 215 3.10 12.90 9.08
CA HIS A 215 3.31 14.02 10.00
C HIS A 215 3.92 15.24 9.30
N LEU A 216 4.58 15.03 8.16
CA LEU A 216 5.25 16.10 7.44
C LEU A 216 4.23 17.09 6.86
N PRO A 217 4.57 18.40 6.84
CA PRO A 217 3.66 19.43 6.39
C PRO A 217 3.40 19.28 4.88
N ILE A 218 2.23 18.74 4.54
CA ILE A 218 1.71 18.78 3.18
C ILE A 218 0.74 19.95 3.10
N SER A 219 0.89 20.82 2.09
CA SER A 219 -0.10 21.87 1.83
C SER A 219 -1.48 21.23 1.66
N PRO A 220 -2.53 21.72 2.34
CA PRO A 220 -3.85 21.09 2.33
C PRO A 220 -4.40 20.94 0.90
N GLU A 221 -4.18 21.93 0.03
CA GLU A 221 -4.55 21.86 -1.39
C GLU A 221 -3.94 20.66 -2.12
N THR A 222 -2.67 20.37 -1.82
CA THR A 222 -1.93 19.26 -2.41
C THR A 222 -2.28 17.94 -1.75
N ALA A 223 -2.54 17.93 -0.45
CA ALA A 223 -3.02 16.77 0.29
C ALA A 223 -4.37 16.26 -0.26
N PHE A 224 -5.29 17.17 -0.62
CA PHE A 224 -6.58 16.82 -1.22
C PHE A 224 -6.45 16.32 -2.65
N ALA A 225 -5.59 16.95 -3.45
CA ALA A 225 -5.40 16.56 -4.86
C ALA A 225 -4.64 15.23 -5.00
N VAL A 226 -3.69 14.94 -4.09
CA VAL A 226 -2.72 13.87 -4.33
C VAL A 226 -3.26 12.48 -3.97
N THR A 227 -4.07 12.27 -2.92
CA THR A 227 -4.89 11.05 -2.84
C THR A 227 -5.78 10.98 -1.58
N PRO A 228 -7.11 10.74 -1.72
CA PRO A 228 -7.96 10.34 -0.59
C PRO A 228 -7.51 9.03 0.10
N VAL A 229 -6.56 8.30 -0.50
CA VAL A 229 -5.96 7.07 0.04
C VAL A 229 -5.13 7.31 1.31
N LEU A 230 -4.53 8.49 1.50
CA LEU A 230 -3.64 8.74 2.64
C LEU A 230 -4.37 8.59 3.99
N GLY A 231 -5.60 9.08 4.07
CA GLY A 231 -6.45 8.89 5.24
C GLY A 231 -6.76 7.40 5.49
N THR A 232 -6.99 6.62 4.43
CA THR A 232 -7.21 5.17 4.56
C THR A 232 -5.95 4.44 5.04
N ILE A 233 -4.78 4.80 4.49
CA ILE A 233 -3.50 4.22 4.90
C ILE A 233 -3.20 4.55 6.37
N CYS A 234 -3.40 5.81 6.78
CA CYS A 234 -3.27 6.23 8.17
C CYS A 234 -4.23 5.46 9.09
N ALA A 235 -5.48 5.26 8.65
CA ALA A 235 -6.45 4.47 9.40
C ALA A 235 -6.02 3.00 9.55
N SER A 236 -5.47 2.39 8.49
CA SER A 236 -4.90 1.05 8.57
C SER A 236 -3.73 0.97 9.55
N ALA A 237 -2.88 1.99 9.63
CA ALA A 237 -1.78 2.06 10.60
C ALA A 237 -2.31 2.17 12.04
N CYS A 238 -3.31 3.04 12.28
CA CYS A 238 -3.95 3.18 13.59
C CYS A 238 -4.61 1.86 14.04
N ASN A 239 -5.29 1.16 13.13
CA ASN A 239 -5.86 -0.16 13.44
C ASN A 239 -4.78 -1.19 13.82
N ALA A 240 -3.64 -1.21 13.13
CA ALA A 240 -2.54 -2.11 13.49
C ALA A 240 -1.95 -1.79 14.89
N LEU A 241 -1.89 -0.52 15.27
CA LEU A 241 -1.48 -0.11 16.63
C LEU A 241 -2.52 -0.51 17.69
N LEU A 242 -3.81 -0.36 17.39
CA LEU A 242 -4.90 -0.81 18.26
C LEU A 242 -4.87 -2.33 18.46
N ASP A 243 -4.69 -3.11 17.40
CA ASP A 243 -4.56 -4.57 17.47
C ASP A 243 -3.39 -4.98 18.39
N GLU A 244 -2.27 -4.26 18.31
CA GLU A 244 -1.10 -4.53 19.16
C GLU A 244 -1.31 -4.11 20.62
N LEU A 245 -2.00 -2.99 20.87
CA LEU A 245 -2.37 -2.55 22.21
C LEU A 245 -3.27 -3.59 22.89
N GLU A 246 -4.30 -4.07 22.18
CA GLU A 246 -5.19 -5.13 22.65
C GLU A 246 -4.39 -6.39 23.02
N ARG A 247 -3.52 -6.85 22.11
CA ARG A 247 -2.67 -8.04 22.31
C ARG A 247 -1.68 -7.90 23.46
N THR A 248 -1.05 -6.74 23.59
CA THR A 248 -0.09 -6.44 24.67
C THR A 248 -0.79 -6.54 26.03
N ARG A 249 -2.00 -5.97 26.14
CA ARG A 249 -2.81 -6.02 27.36
C ARG A 249 -3.32 -7.42 27.68
N THR A 250 -3.76 -8.21 26.70
CA THR A 250 -4.19 -9.60 26.95
C THR A 250 -3.05 -10.45 27.50
N MET A 251 -1.85 -10.31 26.93
CA MET A 251 -0.66 -10.98 27.47
C MET A 251 -0.37 -10.56 28.91
N TRP A 252 -0.60 -9.30 29.26
CA TRP A 252 -0.37 -8.83 30.63
C TRP A 252 -1.41 -9.33 31.60
N ALA A 253 -2.68 -9.42 31.21
CA ALA A 253 -3.72 -9.99 32.06
C ALA A 253 -3.38 -11.45 32.42
N GLU A 254 -2.83 -12.21 31.47
CA GLU A 254 -2.32 -13.57 31.69
C GLU A 254 -1.09 -13.59 32.61
N TRP A 255 -0.16 -12.65 32.45
CA TRP A 255 1.08 -12.58 33.25
C TRP A 255 0.87 -12.04 34.66
N ALA A 256 -0.05 -11.11 34.87
CA ALA A 256 -0.39 -10.58 36.19
C ALA A 256 -1.03 -11.66 37.09
N ALA A 257 -1.63 -12.69 36.48
CA ALA A 257 -2.08 -13.88 37.18
C ALA A 257 -0.92 -14.84 37.56
N ALA A 258 0.29 -14.64 37.01
CA ALA A 258 1.47 -15.46 37.30
C ALA A 258 2.37 -14.81 38.38
N PRO A 259 2.91 -15.56 39.36
CA PRO A 259 3.42 -14.94 40.59
C PRO A 259 4.84 -14.31 40.51
N ILE A 260 5.53 -14.30 39.35
CA ILE A 260 7.02 -14.21 39.35
C ILE A 260 7.62 -13.15 38.38
N MET A 261 6.88 -12.42 37.54
CA MET A 261 7.52 -11.51 36.56
C MET A 261 7.46 -10.00 36.88
N SER A 262 8.51 -9.29 36.48
CA SER A 262 8.68 -7.84 36.65
C SER A 262 7.78 -7.04 35.70
N ILE A 263 7.05 -6.07 36.25
CA ILE A 263 5.94 -5.33 35.61
C ILE A 263 6.44 -4.13 34.75
N LEU A 264 7.71 -3.74 34.85
CA LEU A 264 8.24 -2.48 34.29
C LEU A 264 8.34 -2.39 32.75
N PRO A 265 8.87 -3.38 32.01
CA PRO A 265 9.09 -3.25 30.55
C PRO A 265 7.79 -3.19 29.73
N ALA A 266 6.74 -3.78 30.29
CA ALA A 266 5.41 -3.80 29.74
C ALA A 266 4.84 -2.36 29.65
N CYS A 267 4.76 -1.66 30.79
CA CYS A 267 4.17 -0.32 30.88
C CYS A 267 4.74 0.69 29.87
N GLU A 268 6.05 0.62 29.61
CA GLU A 268 6.73 1.50 28.65
C GLU A 268 6.27 1.25 27.21
N GLN A 269 6.16 -0.02 26.80
CA GLN A 269 5.75 -0.37 25.44
C GLN A 269 4.31 0.08 25.14
N GLU A 270 3.39 -0.09 26.08
CA GLU A 270 2.01 0.38 25.92
C GLU A 270 1.95 1.91 25.80
N SER A 271 2.73 2.63 26.62
CA SER A 271 2.78 4.09 26.54
C SER A 271 3.27 4.58 25.17
N ILE A 272 4.29 3.92 24.59
CA ILE A 272 4.79 4.26 23.26
C ILE A 272 3.71 4.02 22.20
N LEU A 273 3.04 2.87 22.24
CA LEU A 273 1.96 2.54 21.29
C LEU A 273 0.79 3.52 21.39
N LEU A 274 0.42 3.95 22.60
CA LEU A 274 -0.61 4.97 22.80
C LEU A 274 -0.21 6.33 22.22
N MET A 275 1.07 6.71 22.37
CA MET A 275 1.59 7.96 21.82
C MET A 275 1.57 7.94 20.29
N ASP A 276 2.04 6.86 19.68
CA ASP A 276 1.99 6.64 18.23
C ASP A 276 0.53 6.69 17.72
N LEU A 277 -0.40 6.06 18.45
CA LEU A 277 -1.82 6.04 18.08
C LEU A 277 -2.46 7.44 18.17
N GLN A 278 -2.16 8.20 19.22
CA GLN A 278 -2.65 9.57 19.37
C GLN A 278 -2.15 10.47 18.25
N GLU A 279 -0.88 10.32 17.85
CA GLU A 279 -0.32 11.02 16.71
C GLU A 279 -1.07 10.65 15.41
N GLY A 280 -1.29 9.35 15.17
CA GLY A 280 -2.07 8.88 14.01
C GLY A 280 -3.50 9.41 13.97
N ILE A 281 -4.19 9.46 15.11
CA ILE A 281 -5.54 10.05 15.22
C ILE A 281 -5.51 11.55 14.89
N GLY A 282 -4.53 12.29 15.40
CA GLY A 282 -4.37 13.71 15.08
C GLY A 282 -4.13 13.95 13.58
N ILE A 283 -3.34 13.08 12.94
CA ILE A 283 -3.14 13.11 11.48
C ILE A 283 -4.46 12.84 10.75
N LEU A 284 -5.23 11.83 11.16
CA LEU A 284 -6.54 11.53 10.57
C LEU A 284 -7.53 12.69 10.72
N GLU A 285 -7.53 13.38 11.85
CA GLU A 285 -8.35 14.57 12.09
C GLU A 285 -8.04 15.68 11.08
N MET A 286 -6.76 15.89 10.76
CA MET A 286 -6.37 16.85 9.73
C MET A 286 -6.96 16.47 8.35
N TYR A 287 -6.86 15.19 7.95
CA TYR A 287 -7.39 14.72 6.67
C TYR A 287 -8.93 14.64 6.62
N ALA A 288 -9.58 14.36 7.74
CA ALA A 288 -11.04 14.27 7.85
C ALA A 288 -11.73 15.60 7.47
N SER A 289 -11.05 16.73 7.67
CA SER A 289 -11.61 18.06 7.39
C SER A 289 -12.01 18.31 5.93
N GLY A 290 -11.47 17.54 4.97
CA GLY A 290 -11.90 17.64 3.56
C GLY A 290 -11.97 16.31 2.82
N SER A 291 -12.00 15.19 3.53
CA SER A 291 -12.26 13.87 2.94
C SER A 291 -13.35 13.15 3.76
N PRO A 292 -14.56 12.96 3.21
CA PRO A 292 -15.63 12.26 3.93
C PRO A 292 -15.27 10.80 4.22
N LEU A 293 -14.43 10.21 3.39
CA LEU A 293 -13.87 8.88 3.63
C LEU A 293 -12.95 8.90 4.86
N ALA A 294 -12.04 9.87 4.97
CA ALA A 294 -11.17 9.99 6.14
C ALA A 294 -11.97 10.29 7.42
N GLU A 295 -13.02 11.11 7.32
CA GLU A 295 -13.96 11.36 8.43
C GLU A 295 -14.65 10.07 8.90
N HIS A 296 -15.13 9.25 7.96
CA HIS A 296 -15.71 7.95 8.28
C HIS A 296 -14.70 7.02 8.98
N GLN A 297 -13.48 6.93 8.45
CA GLN A 297 -12.40 6.12 9.03
C GLN A 297 -12.01 6.60 10.44
N LEU A 298 -11.91 7.92 10.64
CA LEU A 298 -11.63 8.53 11.94
C LEU A 298 -12.70 8.15 12.97
N LYS A 299 -13.99 8.27 12.62
CA LYS A 299 -15.09 7.89 13.52
C LYS A 299 -15.02 6.42 13.91
N ALA A 300 -14.70 5.53 12.96
CA ALA A 300 -14.53 4.11 13.24
C ALA A 300 -13.39 3.83 14.23
N ILE A 301 -12.24 4.49 14.03
CA ILE A 301 -11.07 4.36 14.92
C ILE A 301 -11.35 4.92 16.31
N GLN A 302 -11.95 6.11 16.39
CA GLN A 302 -12.33 6.71 17.67
C GLN A 302 -13.34 5.85 18.41
N GLN A 303 -14.32 5.26 17.71
CA GLN A 303 -15.27 4.34 18.30
C GLN A 303 -14.58 3.09 18.86
N ARG A 304 -13.66 2.48 18.10
CA ARG A 304 -12.89 1.31 18.57
C ARG A 304 -12.02 1.67 19.76
N HIS A 305 -11.27 2.77 19.68
CA HIS A 305 -10.45 3.30 20.78
C HIS A 305 -11.30 3.51 22.04
N ASN A 306 -12.41 4.24 21.94
CA ASN A 306 -13.32 4.48 23.08
C ASN A 306 -13.91 3.18 23.65
N SER A 307 -14.33 2.24 22.80
CA SER A 307 -14.87 0.96 23.25
C SER A 307 -13.83 0.16 24.05
N HIS A 308 -12.56 0.26 23.67
CA HIS A 308 -11.45 -0.38 24.34
C HIS A 308 -11.11 0.27 25.69
N TYR A 309 -11.35 1.58 25.87
CA TYR A 309 -11.25 2.22 27.19
C TYR A 309 -12.44 1.94 28.09
N ALA A 310 -13.63 1.74 27.53
CA ALA A 310 -14.84 1.44 28.30
C ALA A 310 -14.91 0.01 28.84
N SER A 311 -14.13 -0.93 28.28
CA SER A 311 -14.02 -2.32 28.73
C SER A 311 -13.02 -2.54 29.88
N LEU A 312 -12.32 -1.48 30.32
CA LEU A 312 -11.39 -1.48 31.46
C LEU A 312 -12.10 -1.03 32.74
#